data_AF-A0A6V7K1V3-F1
#
_entry.id   AF-A0A6V7K1V3-F1
#
_cell.length_a   1.000
_cell.length_b   1.000
_cell.length_c   1.000
_cell.angle_alpha   90.00
_cell.angle_beta   90.00
_cell.angle_gamma   90.00
#
_symmetry.space_group_name_H-M   'P 1'
#
loop_
_entity.id
_entity.type
_entity.pdbx_description
1 polymer ?
#
loop_
_entity_poly.entity_id
_entity_poly.type
_entity_poly.pdbx_seq_one_letter_code
_entity_poly.pdbx_strand_id
1 'polypeptide(L)'
;MLDGSVKSTDFDHYLSQFLFSQTGGKFQKNFHFASNLTCGSPAPKIKVATIDFLFRAFSGPDEWLPAMDTAKLLLSDGNISGQSFIWSTVFGAWVTDKVIAQEVTRNIILALVCVMGMTAVLIAEPQTCFWILVCVSLTLVDICGFLYYWGLSIDIVSCIGLELAVGLSVDYAAHVAHAFLHSEAPRNANNRKTRAVHAVRHIGVAVVCGAGSMLLSQAPLVFSQAYVFQTFFKIFFLAITFGLWHGLIFLPVILSTIGPRSLHDHKPRIRETEMTTITKDPDAQLPLNSVQNDDK
;
A
#
# COMPACT_ATOMS: atom_id res chain seq x y z
N MET A 1 9.06 -1.45 64.84
CA MET A 1 8.30 -1.57 63.59
C MET A 1 7.87 -0.15 63.27
N LEU A 2 8.66 0.56 62.45
CA LEU A 2 8.52 2.00 62.25
C LEU A 2 7.21 2.27 61.53
N ASP A 3 6.29 2.95 62.22
CA ASP A 3 5.11 3.56 61.60
C ASP A 3 5.62 4.75 60.77
N GLY A 4 6.14 4.46 59.56
CA GLY A 4 6.93 5.36 58.72
C GLY A 4 6.13 6.45 58.00
N SER A 5 4.93 6.77 58.50
CA SER A 5 4.03 7.77 57.91
C SER A 5 4.40 9.17 58.41
N VAL A 6 5.09 9.94 57.59
CA VAL A 6 5.33 11.38 57.83
C VAL A 6 4.00 12.14 57.76
N LYS A 7 3.70 13.00 58.73
CA LYS A 7 2.51 13.87 58.70
C LYS A 7 2.59 14.83 57.52
N SER A 8 1.46 15.09 56.85
CA SER A 8 1.43 15.87 55.59
C SER A 8 2.00 17.28 55.72
N THR A 9 1.83 17.94 56.87
CA THR A 9 2.39 19.28 57.13
C THR A 9 3.90 19.29 57.25
N ASP A 10 4.47 18.19 57.76
CA ASP A 10 5.91 18.06 57.98
C ASP A 10 6.60 17.56 56.70
N PHE A 11 5.89 16.78 55.89
CA PHE A 11 6.38 16.24 54.61
C PHE A 11 6.84 17.34 53.66
N ASP A 12 6.02 18.37 53.44
CA ASP A 12 6.36 19.47 52.52
C ASP A 12 7.61 20.24 52.99
N HIS A 13 7.78 20.38 54.30
CA HIS A 13 8.94 21.04 54.89
C HIS A 13 10.21 20.18 54.74
N TYR A 14 10.12 18.89 55.05
CA TYR A 14 11.24 17.96 54.89
C TYR A 14 11.61 17.74 53.42
N LEU A 15 10.64 17.73 52.52
CA LEU A 15 10.86 17.59 51.08
C LEU A 15 11.66 18.78 50.54
N SER A 16 11.29 20.00 50.92
CA SER A 16 12.05 21.21 50.54
C SER A 16 13.51 21.13 51.03
N GLN A 17 13.73 20.78 52.30
CA GLN A 17 15.08 20.62 52.86
C GLN A 17 15.87 19.49 52.16
N PHE A 18 15.25 18.35 51.89
CA PHE A 18 15.87 17.23 51.19
C PHE A 18 16.31 17.65 49.79
N LEU A 19 15.44 18.32 49.04
CA LEU A 19 15.73 18.76 47.68
C LEU A 19 16.86 19.79 47.62
N PHE A 20 17.12 20.57 48.66
CA PHE A 20 18.30 21.46 48.72
C PHE A 20 19.55 20.82 49.35
N SER A 21 19.45 19.59 49.85
CA SER A 21 20.60 18.88 50.42
C SER A 21 21.57 18.36 49.36
N GLN A 22 22.82 18.10 49.75
CA GLN A 22 23.85 17.47 48.90
C GLN A 22 23.38 16.14 48.27
N THR A 23 22.60 15.35 49.01
CA THR A 23 22.14 14.03 48.56
C THR A 23 20.86 14.11 47.71
N GLY A 24 19.94 15.02 48.06
CA GLY A 24 18.64 15.16 47.39
C GLY A 24 18.62 16.14 46.21
N GLY A 25 19.60 17.05 46.10
CA GLY A 25 19.69 18.05 45.03
C GLY A 25 19.62 17.47 43.62
N LYS A 26 20.17 16.28 43.40
CA LYS A 26 20.12 15.57 42.10
C LYS A 26 18.71 15.18 41.64
N PHE A 27 17.75 15.10 42.57
CA PHE A 27 16.36 14.73 42.28
C PHE A 27 15.45 15.93 42.07
N GLN A 28 15.94 17.17 42.22
CA GLN A 28 15.12 18.37 41.98
C GLN A 28 14.45 18.36 40.59
N LYS A 29 15.17 17.89 39.57
CA LYS A 29 14.67 17.78 38.19
C LYS A 29 13.48 16.81 38.02
N ASN A 30 13.27 15.91 38.99
CA ASN A 30 12.21 14.90 38.93
C ASN A 30 10.87 15.45 39.44
N PHE A 31 10.85 16.60 40.10
CA PHE A 31 9.65 17.21 40.67
C PHE A 31 9.31 18.50 39.95
N HIS A 32 8.08 18.59 39.44
CA HIS A 32 7.51 19.84 38.94
C HIS A 32 6.45 20.35 39.92
N PHE A 33 6.72 21.51 40.50
CA PHE A 33 5.88 22.14 41.50
C PHE A 33 4.93 23.19 40.90
N ALA A 34 3.89 23.55 41.64
CA ALA A 34 2.95 24.58 41.22
C ALA A 34 3.56 25.99 41.16
N SER A 35 4.53 26.27 42.04
CA SER A 35 5.31 27.50 42.10
C SER A 35 6.80 27.17 42.25
N ASN A 36 7.67 28.18 42.11
CA ASN A 36 9.12 27.99 42.27
C ASN A 36 9.46 27.51 43.67
N LEU A 37 10.31 26.48 43.75
CA LEU A 37 10.81 25.93 45.01
C LEU A 37 11.83 26.89 45.62
N THR A 38 11.61 27.34 46.86
CA THR A 38 12.54 28.21 47.59
C THR A 38 13.01 27.54 48.88
N CYS A 39 14.30 27.68 49.19
CA CYS A 39 14.88 27.09 50.39
C CYS A 39 14.32 27.75 51.66
N GLY A 40 14.00 26.94 52.67
CA GLY A 40 13.48 27.42 53.96
C GLY A 40 11.98 27.67 54.02
N SER A 41 11.25 27.42 52.92
CA SER A 41 9.78 27.39 52.92
C SER A 41 9.25 25.99 52.58
N PRO A 42 8.01 25.64 52.98
CA PRO A 42 7.39 24.36 52.63
C PRO A 42 7.33 24.18 51.11
N ALA A 43 7.58 22.96 50.63
CA ALA A 43 7.48 22.64 49.22
C ALA A 43 6.07 22.95 48.69
N PRO A 44 5.92 23.65 47.55
CA PRO A 44 4.62 23.86 46.93
C PRO A 44 3.99 22.54 46.51
N LYS A 45 2.69 22.54 46.18
CA LYS A 45 2.01 21.34 45.68
C LYS A 45 2.74 20.75 44.45
N ILE A 46 3.02 19.46 44.50
CA ILE A 46 3.61 18.68 43.39
C ILE A 46 2.56 18.54 42.29
N LYS A 47 2.88 18.98 41.08
CA LYS A 47 2.07 18.76 39.87
C LYS A 47 2.44 17.44 39.19
N VAL A 48 3.73 17.18 39.06
CA VAL A 48 4.28 15.97 38.43
C VAL A 48 5.51 15.52 39.21
N ALA A 49 5.63 14.22 39.43
CA ALA A 49 6.83 13.60 39.95
C ALA A 49 7.25 12.45 39.01
N THR A 50 8.54 12.33 38.74
CA THR A 50 9.10 11.33 37.84
C THR A 50 10.03 10.39 38.60
N ILE A 51 9.90 9.09 38.34
CA ILE A 51 10.80 8.06 38.84
C ILE A 51 11.53 7.46 37.65
N ASP A 52 12.83 7.70 37.58
CA ASP A 52 13.67 7.21 36.49
C ASP A 52 13.97 5.72 36.71
N PHE A 53 13.87 4.93 35.65
CA PHE A 53 14.33 3.55 35.62
C PHE A 53 14.95 3.25 34.25
N LEU A 54 15.73 2.18 34.19
CA LEU A 54 16.47 1.79 32.99
C LEU A 54 16.02 0.39 32.56
N PHE A 55 15.69 0.26 31.28
CA PHE A 55 15.55 -1.05 30.66
C PHE A 55 16.92 -1.67 30.40
N ARG A 56 16.98 -3.00 30.38
CA ARG A 56 18.13 -3.70 29.81
C ARG A 56 18.21 -3.45 28.31
N ALA A 57 19.38 -3.66 27.71
CA ALA A 57 19.52 -3.66 26.27
C ALA A 57 18.67 -4.79 25.66
N PHE A 58 17.93 -4.48 24.60
CA PHE A 58 17.09 -5.42 23.85
C PHE A 58 17.64 -5.58 22.44
N SER A 59 17.49 -6.78 21.88
CA SER A 59 17.97 -7.06 20.51
C SER A 59 16.89 -6.96 19.44
N GLY A 60 15.60 -7.11 19.80
CA GLY A 60 14.51 -7.09 18.81
C GLY A 60 13.12 -6.88 19.39
N PRO A 61 12.10 -6.79 18.51
CA PRO A 61 10.70 -6.56 18.87
C PRO A 61 10.15 -7.54 19.88
N ASP A 62 10.55 -8.80 19.76
CA ASP A 62 10.08 -9.89 20.63
C ASP A 62 10.46 -9.68 22.11
N GLU A 63 11.48 -8.87 22.39
CA GLU A 63 11.93 -8.58 23.75
C GLU A 63 11.40 -7.24 24.28
N TRP A 64 11.44 -6.18 23.48
CA TRP A 64 11.04 -4.86 23.95
C TRP A 64 9.53 -4.68 24.04
N LEU A 65 8.75 -5.36 23.19
CA LEU A 65 7.29 -5.32 23.24
C LEU A 65 6.73 -5.86 24.56
N PRO A 66 7.08 -7.09 25.01
CA PRO A 66 6.61 -7.58 26.30
C PRO A 66 7.20 -6.78 27.47
N ALA A 67 8.42 -6.26 27.36
CA ALA A 67 9.00 -5.42 28.39
C ALA A 67 8.22 -4.11 28.59
N MET A 68 7.81 -3.47 27.48
CA MET A 68 6.95 -2.29 27.51
C MET A 68 5.59 -2.58 28.14
N ASP A 69 4.95 -3.67 27.73
CA ASP A 69 3.65 -4.07 28.25
C ASP A 69 3.71 -4.44 29.73
N THR A 70 4.76 -5.15 30.14
CA THR A 70 5.01 -5.49 31.55
C THR A 70 5.22 -4.25 32.39
N ALA A 71 5.99 -3.27 31.89
CA ALA A 71 6.19 -2.01 32.60
C ALA A 71 4.85 -1.29 32.82
N LYS A 72 4.01 -1.19 31.77
CA LYS A 72 2.67 -0.59 31.88
C LYS A 72 1.78 -1.34 32.86
N LEU A 73 1.85 -2.68 32.87
CA LEU A 73 1.10 -3.53 33.79
C LEU A 73 1.54 -3.30 35.24
N LEU A 74 2.84 -3.29 35.52
CA LEU A 74 3.37 -3.01 36.87
C LEU A 74 2.92 -1.65 37.40
N LEU A 75 2.83 -0.65 36.52
CA LEU A 75 2.32 0.66 36.91
C LEU A 75 0.83 0.62 37.25
N SER A 76 0.02 -0.10 36.48
CA SER A 76 -1.41 -0.27 36.77
C SER A 76 -1.67 -1.07 38.06
N ASP A 77 -0.81 -2.04 38.37
CA ASP A 77 -0.93 -2.87 39.58
C ASP A 77 -0.49 -2.11 40.85
N GLY A 78 0.35 -1.09 40.71
CA GLY A 78 0.92 -0.33 41.82
C GLY A 78 -0.06 0.52 42.64
N ASN A 79 -1.35 0.56 42.27
CA ASN A 79 -2.42 1.29 42.96
C ASN A 79 -2.04 2.72 43.39
N ILE A 80 -1.36 3.45 42.50
CA ILE A 80 -0.91 4.82 42.75
C ILE A 80 -2.11 5.76 42.60
N SER A 81 -2.39 6.59 43.61
CA SER A 81 -3.49 7.57 43.53
C SER A 81 -3.17 8.64 42.49
N GLY A 82 -4.00 8.75 41.44
CA GLY A 82 -3.90 9.78 40.41
C GLY A 82 -3.69 9.22 39.00
N GLN A 83 -3.27 10.08 38.06
CA GLN A 83 -2.91 9.67 36.71
C GLN A 83 -1.42 9.33 36.65
N SER A 84 -1.10 8.05 36.47
CA SER A 84 0.26 7.57 36.28
C SER A 84 0.45 7.03 34.87
N PHE A 85 1.55 7.41 34.22
CA PHE A 85 1.92 6.90 32.91
C PHE A 85 3.43 6.67 32.83
N ILE A 86 3.84 5.74 31.95
CA ILE A 86 5.25 5.53 31.63
C ILE A 86 5.56 6.27 30.34
N TRP A 87 6.64 7.04 30.35
CA TRP A 87 7.09 7.81 29.21
C TRP A 87 8.54 7.47 28.86
N SER A 88 8.78 7.29 27.57
CA SER A 88 10.13 7.21 27.00
C SER A 88 10.07 7.58 25.52
N THR A 89 11.10 8.23 25.01
CA THR A 89 11.18 8.59 23.58
C THR A 89 11.18 7.35 22.68
N VAL A 90 11.75 6.22 23.16
CA VAL A 90 11.77 4.96 22.40
C VAL A 90 10.40 4.27 22.33
N PHE A 91 9.46 4.61 23.21
CA PHE A 91 8.14 4.00 23.19
C PHE A 91 7.35 4.36 21.92
N GLY A 92 7.66 5.48 21.27
CA GLY A 92 7.05 5.80 19.97
C GLY A 92 7.31 4.73 18.92
N ALA A 93 8.56 4.27 18.82
CA ALA A 93 8.93 3.19 17.91
C ALA A 93 8.29 1.85 18.32
N TRP A 94 8.38 1.49 19.60
CA TRP A 94 7.86 0.20 20.09
C TRP A 94 6.35 0.07 19.99
N VAL A 95 5.61 1.15 20.23
CA VAL A 95 4.16 1.17 20.03
C VAL A 95 3.82 1.00 18.55
N THR A 96 4.63 1.58 17.66
CA THR A 96 4.43 1.41 16.21
C THR A 96 4.68 -0.03 15.79
N ASP A 97 5.78 -0.64 16.22
CA ASP A 97 6.09 -2.06 15.94
C ASP A 97 5.02 -3.01 16.49
N LYS A 98 4.38 -2.66 17.61
CA LYS A 98 3.29 -3.47 18.17
C LYS A 98 2.08 -3.54 17.25
N VAL A 99 1.77 -2.44 16.57
CA VAL A 99 0.52 -2.24 15.85
C VAL A 99 0.70 -2.49 14.34
N ILE A 100 1.95 -2.47 13.84
CA ILE A 100 2.27 -2.50 12.42
C ILE A 100 1.68 -3.70 11.66
N ALA A 101 1.74 -4.91 12.21
CA ALA A 101 1.25 -6.11 11.50
C ALA A 101 -0.26 -6.04 11.21
N GLN A 102 -1.04 -5.52 12.18
CA GLN A 102 -2.48 -5.36 12.03
C GLN A 102 -2.80 -4.23 11.04
N GLU A 103 -2.07 -3.12 11.12
CA GLU A 103 -2.26 -1.97 10.23
C GLU A 103 -1.93 -2.30 8.78
N VAL A 104 -0.80 -2.98 8.53
CA VAL A 104 -0.40 -3.43 7.18
C VAL A 104 -1.46 -4.30 6.55
N THR A 105 -1.93 -5.30 7.30
CA THR A 105 -2.94 -6.23 6.80
C THR A 105 -4.23 -5.47 6.45
N ARG A 106 -4.66 -4.55 7.32
CA ARG A 106 -5.86 -3.74 7.08
C ARG A 106 -5.69 -2.82 5.87
N ASN A 107 -4.55 -2.14 5.75
CA ASN A 107 -4.28 -1.23 4.63
C ASN A 107 -4.20 -1.96 3.29
N ILE A 108 -3.54 -3.12 3.24
CA ILE A 108 -3.47 -3.94 2.02
C ILE A 108 -4.86 -4.42 1.62
N ILE A 109 -5.68 -4.90 2.56
CA ILE A 109 -7.07 -5.32 2.26
C ILE A 109 -7.89 -4.14 1.72
N LEU A 110 -7.81 -2.97 2.36
CA LEU A 110 -8.50 -1.77 1.91
C LEU A 110 -8.03 -1.35 0.51
N ALA A 111 -6.73 -1.39 0.25
CA ALA A 111 -6.16 -1.09 -1.06
C ALA A 111 -6.68 -2.06 -2.13
N LEU A 112 -6.71 -3.38 -1.85
CA LEU A 112 -7.23 -4.38 -2.78
C LEU A 112 -8.74 -4.19 -3.07
N VAL A 113 -9.53 -3.81 -2.05
CA VAL A 113 -10.96 -3.48 -2.24
C VAL A 113 -11.12 -2.25 -3.12
N CYS A 114 -10.34 -1.18 -2.88
CA CYS A 114 -10.36 0.01 -3.71
C CYS A 114 -9.96 -0.29 -5.16
N VAL A 115 -8.92 -1.10 -5.37
CA VAL A 115 -8.47 -1.58 -6.68
C VAL A 115 -9.58 -2.36 -7.38
N MET A 116 -10.23 -3.29 -6.68
CA MET A 116 -11.36 -4.05 -7.23
C MET A 116 -12.49 -3.11 -7.67
N GLY A 117 -12.83 -2.11 -6.84
CA GLY A 117 -13.86 -1.12 -7.17
C GLY A 117 -13.50 -0.29 -8.40
N MET A 118 -12.28 0.26 -8.45
CA MET A 118 -11.83 1.08 -9.57
C MET A 118 -11.72 0.30 -10.88
N THR A 119 -11.17 -0.92 -10.84
CA THR A 119 -11.07 -1.78 -12.02
C THR A 119 -12.45 -2.23 -12.50
N ALA A 120 -13.38 -2.55 -11.60
CA ALA A 120 -14.76 -2.88 -11.96
C ALA A 120 -15.47 -1.72 -12.68
N VAL A 121 -15.28 -0.47 -12.22
CA VAL A 121 -15.85 0.72 -12.86
C VAL A 121 -15.24 0.97 -14.24
N LEU A 122 -13.91 0.82 -14.37
CA LEU A 122 -13.20 1.12 -15.62
C LEU A 122 -13.41 0.05 -16.71
N ILE A 123 -13.38 -1.23 -16.32
CA ILE A 123 -13.36 -2.36 -17.25
C ILE A 123 -14.77 -2.93 -17.48
N ALA A 124 -15.68 -2.78 -16.52
CA ALA A 124 -17.07 -3.24 -16.57
C ALA A 124 -17.25 -4.75 -16.90
N GLU A 125 -16.21 -5.56 -16.69
CA GLU A 125 -16.21 -7.01 -16.94
C GLU A 125 -15.64 -7.75 -15.72
N PRO A 126 -16.49 -8.44 -14.92
CA PRO A 126 -16.10 -8.96 -13.61
C PRO A 126 -15.04 -10.06 -13.69
N GLN A 127 -15.04 -10.87 -14.77
CA GLN A 127 -14.07 -11.94 -14.96
C GLN A 127 -12.64 -11.39 -15.11
N THR A 128 -12.46 -10.32 -15.87
CA THR A 128 -11.15 -9.68 -16.05
C THR A 128 -10.68 -9.02 -14.76
N CYS A 129 -11.59 -8.36 -14.03
CA CYS A 129 -11.28 -7.72 -12.75
C CYS A 129 -10.79 -8.74 -11.71
N PHE A 130 -11.41 -9.91 -11.66
CA PHE A 130 -10.96 -11.01 -10.79
C PHE A 130 -9.52 -11.43 -11.10
N TRP A 131 -9.18 -11.61 -12.38
CA TRP A 131 -7.82 -12.00 -12.78
C TRP A 131 -6.77 -10.91 -12.51
N ILE A 132 -7.13 -9.63 -12.66
CA ILE A 132 -6.25 -8.51 -12.25
C ILE A 132 -5.98 -8.59 -10.75
N LEU A 133 -6.99 -8.84 -9.93
CA LEU A 133 -6.83 -8.93 -8.49
C LEU A 133 -5.95 -10.11 -8.08
N VAL A 134 -6.12 -11.27 -8.72
CA VAL A 134 -5.24 -12.44 -8.54
C VAL A 134 -3.80 -12.10 -8.91
N CYS A 135 -3.57 -11.44 -10.05
CA CYS A 135 -2.26 -10.97 -10.49
C CYS A 135 -1.60 -10.08 -9.43
N VAL A 136 -2.32 -9.09 -8.92
CA VAL A 136 -1.81 -8.16 -7.90
C VAL A 136 -1.53 -8.89 -6.58
N SER A 137 -2.41 -9.79 -6.17
CA SER A 137 -2.23 -10.59 -4.95
C SER A 137 -0.98 -11.48 -5.04
N LEU A 138 -0.74 -12.11 -6.19
CA LEU A 138 0.47 -12.91 -6.42
C LEU A 138 1.73 -12.04 -6.37
N THR A 139 1.70 -10.84 -6.98
CA THR A 139 2.85 -9.92 -6.88
C THR A 139 3.17 -9.53 -5.45
N LEU A 140 2.15 -9.28 -4.61
CA LEU A 140 2.34 -8.98 -3.19
C LEU A 140 2.96 -10.14 -2.43
N VAL A 141 2.47 -11.36 -2.65
CA VAL A 141 3.02 -12.57 -2.01
C VAL A 141 4.48 -12.77 -2.40
N ASP A 142 4.82 -12.59 -3.67
CA ASP A 142 6.20 -12.70 -4.14
C ASP A 142 7.11 -11.65 -3.49
N ILE A 143 6.68 -10.38 -3.43
CA ILE A 143 7.46 -9.30 -2.79
C ILE A 143 7.66 -9.60 -1.29
N CYS A 144 6.61 -9.97 -0.57
CA CYS A 144 6.68 -10.36 0.84
C CYS A 144 7.60 -11.57 1.07
N GLY A 145 7.55 -12.57 0.17
CA GLY A 145 8.45 -13.73 0.23
C GLY A 145 9.92 -13.33 0.04
N PHE A 146 10.22 -12.49 -0.95
CA PHE A 146 11.58 -12.01 -1.20
C PHE A 146 12.11 -11.06 -0.11
N LEU A 147 11.24 -10.24 0.49
CA LEU A 147 11.55 -9.42 1.66
C LEU A 147 12.10 -10.29 2.81
N TYR A 148 11.45 -11.44 3.07
CA TYR A 148 11.89 -12.39 4.07
C TYR A 148 13.27 -12.99 3.73
N TYR A 149 13.49 -13.41 2.47
CA TYR A 149 14.80 -13.95 2.04
C TYR A 149 15.93 -12.92 2.12
N TRP A 150 15.63 -11.63 1.97
CA TRP A 150 16.60 -10.55 2.14
C TRP A 150 16.79 -10.11 3.60
N GLY A 151 16.12 -10.77 4.55
CA GLY A 151 16.20 -10.45 5.97
C GLY A 151 15.67 -9.06 6.30
N LEU A 152 14.79 -8.50 5.46
CA LEU A 152 14.18 -7.21 5.72
C LEU A 152 13.02 -7.38 6.67
N SER A 153 13.07 -6.67 7.80
CA SER A 153 11.96 -6.63 8.76
C SER A 153 10.79 -5.82 8.19
N ILE A 154 9.57 -6.20 8.57
CA ILE A 154 8.36 -5.43 8.22
C ILE A 154 8.31 -4.19 9.11
N ASP A 155 8.74 -3.06 8.55
CA ASP A 155 8.75 -1.73 9.15
C ASP A 155 7.88 -0.75 8.34
N ILE A 156 7.70 0.48 8.84
CA ILE A 156 6.84 1.50 8.19
C ILE A 156 7.26 1.75 6.74
N VAL A 157 8.57 1.73 6.46
CA VAL A 157 9.11 1.94 5.12
C VAL A 157 8.69 0.80 4.19
N SER A 158 8.78 -0.46 4.67
CA SER A 158 8.32 -1.61 3.91
C SER A 158 6.82 -1.60 3.66
N CYS A 159 6.01 -1.09 4.61
CA CYS A 159 4.57 -0.94 4.47
C CYS A 159 4.22 -0.02 3.30
N ILE A 160 4.83 1.16 3.27
CA ILE A 160 4.67 2.14 2.20
C ILE A 160 5.13 1.53 0.86
N GLY A 161 6.25 0.80 0.87
CA GLY A 161 6.75 0.11 -0.31
C GLY A 161 5.77 -0.93 -0.87
N LEU A 162 5.14 -1.74 0.00
CA LEU A 162 4.12 -2.72 -0.38
C LEU A 162 2.86 -2.05 -0.95
N GLU A 163 2.41 -0.95 -0.34
CA GLU A 163 1.26 -0.17 -0.83
C GLU A 163 1.54 0.43 -2.22
N LEU A 164 2.75 0.94 -2.44
CA LEU A 164 3.18 1.43 -3.76
C LEU A 164 3.27 0.29 -4.79
N ALA A 165 3.70 -0.91 -4.36
CA ALA A 165 3.71 -2.08 -5.22
C ALA A 165 2.31 -2.50 -5.69
N VAL A 166 1.28 -2.38 -4.85
CA VAL A 166 -0.13 -2.58 -5.26
C VAL A 166 -0.47 -1.66 -6.43
N GLY A 167 -0.18 -0.36 -6.28
CA GLY A 167 -0.48 0.63 -7.32
C GLY A 167 0.22 0.34 -8.65
N LEU A 168 1.53 0.06 -8.60
CA LEU A 168 2.33 -0.26 -9.79
C LEU A 168 1.85 -1.54 -10.49
N SER A 169 1.56 -2.59 -9.73
CA SER A 169 1.10 -3.88 -10.28
C SER A 169 -0.26 -3.75 -10.98
N VAL A 170 -1.19 -3.00 -10.37
CA VAL A 170 -2.52 -2.74 -10.94
C VAL A 170 -2.42 -1.96 -12.23
N ASP A 171 -1.56 -0.93 -12.30
CA ASP A 171 -1.39 -0.11 -13.50
C ASP A 171 -0.97 -0.96 -14.71
N TYR A 172 0.05 -1.81 -14.52
CA TYR A 172 0.53 -2.72 -15.57
C TYR A 172 -0.56 -3.70 -16.01
N ALA A 173 -1.25 -4.33 -15.04
CA ALA A 173 -2.30 -5.31 -15.31
C ALA A 173 -3.53 -4.67 -15.99
N ALA A 174 -3.96 -3.48 -15.54
CA ALA A 174 -5.13 -2.78 -16.06
C ALA A 174 -4.92 -2.30 -17.49
N HIS A 175 -3.75 -1.73 -17.82
CA HIS A 175 -3.43 -1.32 -19.19
C HIS A 175 -3.48 -2.49 -20.18
N VAL A 176 -2.88 -3.62 -19.80
CA VAL A 176 -2.87 -4.84 -20.62
C VAL A 176 -4.27 -5.45 -20.75
N ALA A 177 -5.02 -5.53 -19.66
CA ALA A 177 -6.40 -6.02 -19.65
C ALA A 177 -7.33 -5.14 -20.51
N HIS A 178 -7.21 -3.83 -20.39
CA HIS A 178 -7.99 -2.88 -21.18
C HIS A 178 -7.69 -3.02 -22.68
N ALA A 179 -6.42 -3.14 -23.05
CA ALA A 179 -6.01 -3.39 -24.44
C ALA A 179 -6.52 -4.74 -24.97
N PHE A 180 -6.58 -5.77 -24.13
CA PHE A 180 -7.16 -7.07 -24.50
C PHE A 180 -8.65 -6.99 -24.82
N LEU A 181 -9.41 -6.24 -24.01
CA LEU A 181 -10.84 -6.06 -24.20
C LEU A 181 -11.18 -5.23 -25.44
N HIS A 182 -10.37 -4.23 -25.76
CA HIS A 182 -10.54 -3.37 -26.95
C HIS A 182 -9.93 -3.95 -28.23
N SER A 183 -9.14 -5.01 -28.16
CA SER A 183 -8.59 -5.65 -29.36
C SER A 183 -9.68 -6.33 -30.18
N GLU A 184 -9.89 -5.85 -31.41
CA GLU A 184 -10.80 -6.46 -32.38
C GLU A 184 -10.21 -7.77 -32.89
N ALA A 185 -10.95 -8.89 -32.74
CA ALA A 185 -10.62 -10.14 -33.41
C ALA A 185 -11.39 -10.22 -34.74
N PRO A 186 -10.76 -10.69 -35.84
CA PRO A 186 -11.45 -10.95 -37.08
C PRO A 186 -12.65 -11.90 -36.88
N ARG A 187 -13.80 -11.50 -37.44
CA ARG A 187 -15.16 -12.07 -37.27
C ARG A 187 -15.30 -13.60 -37.35
N ASN A 188 -14.33 -14.32 -37.90
CA ASN A 188 -14.42 -15.76 -38.15
C ASN A 188 -13.48 -16.62 -37.29
N ALA A 189 -12.65 -16.01 -36.43
CA ALA A 189 -11.81 -16.75 -35.50
C ALA A 189 -11.79 -16.03 -34.15
N ASN A 190 -12.62 -16.50 -33.22
CA ASN A 190 -12.64 -16.09 -31.82
C ASN A 190 -11.39 -16.63 -31.07
N ASN A 191 -10.20 -16.48 -31.65
CA ASN A 191 -8.95 -16.94 -31.08
C ASN A 191 -8.52 -15.93 -30.01
N ARG A 192 -8.95 -16.17 -28.77
CA ARG A 192 -8.50 -15.47 -27.55
C ARG A 192 -6.98 -15.27 -27.51
N LYS A 193 -6.22 -16.25 -28.02
CA LYS A 193 -4.76 -16.19 -28.22
C LYS A 193 -4.33 -15.01 -29.08
N THR A 194 -4.97 -14.80 -30.23
CA THR A 194 -4.64 -13.72 -31.16
C THR A 194 -4.91 -12.35 -30.54
N ARG A 195 -6.00 -12.21 -29.77
CA ARG A 195 -6.32 -10.99 -29.02
C ARG A 195 -5.28 -10.67 -27.95
N ALA A 196 -4.87 -11.68 -27.16
CA ALA A 196 -3.83 -11.51 -26.14
C ALA A 196 -2.50 -11.07 -26.76
N VAL A 197 -2.09 -11.70 -27.86
CA VAL A 197 -0.88 -11.31 -28.60
C VAL A 197 -1.00 -9.89 -29.15
N HIS A 198 -2.14 -9.52 -29.73
CA HIS A 198 -2.37 -8.18 -30.26
C HIS A 198 -2.31 -7.12 -29.15
N ALA A 199 -2.96 -7.36 -28.01
CA ALA A 199 -2.96 -6.47 -26.87
C ALA A 199 -1.54 -6.20 -26.35
N VAL A 200 -0.76 -7.26 -26.11
CA VAL A 200 0.63 -7.16 -25.65
C VAL A 200 1.50 -6.47 -26.69
N ARG A 201 1.31 -6.74 -27.99
CA ARG A 201 2.08 -6.07 -29.05
C ARG A 201 1.77 -4.57 -29.13
N HIS A 202 0.53 -4.16 -28.84
CA HIS A 202 0.12 -2.77 -28.90
C HIS A 202 0.58 -1.97 -27.67
N ILE A 203 0.40 -2.50 -26.46
CA ILE A 203 0.66 -1.74 -25.22
C ILE A 203 1.91 -2.16 -24.46
N GLY A 204 2.44 -3.36 -24.71
CA GLY A 204 3.53 -3.94 -23.92
C GLY A 204 4.82 -3.12 -23.94
N VAL A 205 5.19 -2.55 -25.10
CA VAL A 205 6.38 -1.68 -25.20
C VAL A 205 6.19 -0.42 -24.35
N ALA A 206 5.01 0.20 -24.38
CA ALA A 206 4.71 1.39 -23.57
C ALA A 206 4.82 1.08 -22.06
N VAL A 207 4.28 -0.06 -21.63
CA VAL A 207 4.35 -0.51 -20.23
C VAL A 207 5.80 -0.77 -19.79
N VAL A 208 6.59 -1.49 -20.60
CA VAL A 208 8.00 -1.78 -20.29
C VAL A 208 8.85 -0.52 -20.26
N CYS A 209 8.65 0.41 -21.20
CA CYS A 209 9.33 1.71 -21.19
C CYS A 209 8.95 2.53 -19.94
N GLY A 210 7.67 2.54 -19.56
CA GLY A 210 7.19 3.19 -18.33
C GLY A 210 7.87 2.61 -17.08
N ALA A 211 7.87 1.28 -16.95
CA ALA A 211 8.54 0.59 -15.85
C ALA A 211 10.07 0.82 -15.83
N GLY A 212 10.72 0.85 -17.00
CA GLY A 212 12.13 1.18 -17.14
C GLY A 212 12.46 2.60 -16.68
N SER A 213 11.58 3.56 -16.95
CA SER A 213 11.74 4.95 -16.47
C SER A 213 11.63 5.04 -14.95
N MET A 214 10.75 4.26 -14.32
CA MET A 214 10.64 4.18 -12.87
C MET A 214 11.88 3.53 -12.24
N LEU A 215 12.41 2.46 -12.83
CA LEU A 215 13.68 1.87 -12.38
C LEU A 215 14.83 2.88 -12.47
N LEU A 216 14.92 3.62 -13.57
CA LEU A 216 15.93 4.66 -13.74
C LEU A 216 15.77 5.78 -12.70
N SER A 217 14.54 6.16 -12.38
CA SER A 217 14.23 7.15 -11.34
C SER A 217 14.72 6.71 -9.95
N GLN A 218 14.66 5.41 -9.65
CA GLN A 218 15.08 4.88 -8.35
C GLN A 218 16.58 4.53 -8.28
N ALA A 219 17.29 4.51 -9.42
CA ALA A 219 18.70 4.15 -9.48
C ALA A 219 19.62 4.95 -8.51
N PRO A 220 19.42 6.27 -8.27
CA PRO A 220 20.25 7.02 -7.33
C PRO A 220 20.18 6.52 -5.87
N LEU A 221 19.08 5.86 -5.47
CA LEU A 221 18.88 5.40 -4.09
C LEU A 221 19.90 4.31 -3.70
N VAL A 222 20.43 3.56 -4.68
CA VAL A 222 21.44 2.51 -4.45
C VAL A 222 22.73 3.09 -3.86
N PHE A 223 23.09 4.32 -4.22
CA PHE A 223 24.32 4.96 -3.73
C PHE A 223 24.20 5.46 -2.28
N SER A 224 22.99 5.42 -1.71
CA SER A 224 22.77 5.89 -0.35
C SER A 224 23.16 4.86 0.70
N GLN A 225 23.75 5.34 1.80
CA GLN A 225 24.08 4.52 2.98
C GLN A 225 22.92 4.42 3.98
N ALA A 226 21.85 5.21 3.81
CA ALA A 226 20.73 5.18 4.75
C ALA A 226 19.85 3.95 4.51
N TYR A 227 19.51 3.25 5.59
CA TYR A 227 18.65 2.06 5.59
C TYR A 227 17.34 2.27 4.79
N VAL A 228 16.66 3.39 5.03
CA VAL A 228 15.38 3.74 4.39
C VAL A 228 15.49 3.70 2.87
N PHE A 229 16.53 4.33 2.30
CA PHE A 229 16.69 4.39 0.84
C PHE A 229 17.06 3.04 0.23
N GLN A 230 17.87 2.24 0.91
CA GLN A 230 18.22 0.90 0.44
C GLN A 230 17.02 -0.06 0.47
N THR A 231 16.24 -0.03 1.55
CA THR A 231 15.01 -0.82 1.68
C THR A 231 14.00 -0.42 0.62
N PHE A 232 13.82 0.89 0.41
CA PHE A 232 12.90 1.39 -0.61
C PHE A 232 13.30 0.97 -2.02
N PHE A 233 14.59 1.10 -2.39
CA PHE A 233 15.09 0.63 -3.68
C PHE A 233 14.83 -0.86 -3.90
N LYS A 234 15.14 -1.70 -2.89
CA LYS A 234 14.92 -3.15 -2.93
C LYS A 234 13.46 -3.48 -3.21
N ILE A 235 12.52 -2.86 -2.50
CA ILE A 235 11.08 -3.11 -2.67
C ILE A 235 10.60 -2.64 -4.04
N PHE A 236 10.99 -1.44 -4.47
CA PHE A 236 10.63 -0.92 -5.79
C PHE A 236 11.14 -1.79 -6.93
N PHE A 237 12.38 -2.28 -6.81
CA PHE A 237 12.96 -3.19 -7.77
C PHE A 237 12.13 -4.48 -7.89
N LEU A 238 11.77 -5.10 -6.76
CA LEU A 238 10.91 -6.30 -6.75
C LEU A 238 9.50 -6.01 -7.27
N ALA A 239 8.93 -4.87 -6.91
CA ALA A 239 7.60 -4.45 -7.35
C ALA A 239 7.53 -4.31 -8.87
N ILE A 240 8.56 -3.70 -9.48
CA ILE A 240 8.60 -3.51 -10.93
C ILE A 240 8.86 -4.85 -11.64
N THR A 241 9.78 -5.68 -11.16
CA THR A 241 10.10 -6.95 -11.81
C THR A 241 8.95 -7.95 -11.75
N PHE A 242 8.38 -8.18 -10.55
CA PHE A 242 7.23 -9.07 -10.40
C PHE A 242 5.95 -8.47 -10.98
N GLY A 243 5.75 -7.16 -10.85
CA GLY A 243 4.63 -6.45 -11.45
C GLY A 243 4.61 -6.61 -12.98
N LEU A 244 5.76 -6.42 -13.65
CA LEU A 244 5.87 -6.66 -15.09
C LEU A 244 5.67 -8.13 -15.44
N TRP A 245 6.26 -9.05 -14.68
CA TRP A 245 6.12 -10.48 -14.93
C TRP A 245 4.64 -10.90 -14.90
N HIS A 246 3.94 -10.54 -13.83
CA HIS A 246 2.55 -10.95 -13.66
C HIS A 246 1.60 -10.15 -14.58
N GLY A 247 1.82 -8.84 -14.73
CA GLY A 247 0.97 -7.97 -15.56
C GLY A 247 1.13 -8.18 -17.08
N LEU A 248 2.36 -8.45 -17.56
CA LEU A 248 2.65 -8.52 -18.99
C LEU A 248 2.76 -9.97 -19.52
N ILE A 249 3.10 -10.95 -18.67
CA ILE A 249 3.26 -12.35 -19.10
C ILE A 249 2.10 -13.20 -18.57
N PHE A 250 1.94 -13.26 -17.25
CA PHE A 250 0.94 -14.15 -16.62
C PHE A 250 -0.50 -13.77 -17.00
N LEU A 251 -0.85 -12.49 -16.90
CA LEU A 251 -2.20 -12.01 -17.17
C LEU A 251 -2.65 -12.27 -18.63
N PRO A 252 -1.89 -11.91 -19.69
CA PRO A 252 -2.26 -12.25 -21.06
C PRO A 252 -2.39 -13.74 -21.33
N VAL A 253 -1.56 -14.58 -20.72
CA VAL A 253 -1.64 -16.04 -20.86
C VAL A 253 -2.93 -16.58 -20.29
N ILE A 254 -3.38 -16.06 -19.14
CA ILE A 254 -4.66 -16.45 -18.53
C ILE A 254 -5.85 -15.90 -19.31
N LEU A 255 -5.81 -14.64 -19.75
CA LEU A 255 -6.88 -14.07 -20.57
C LEU A 255 -6.98 -14.77 -21.95
N SER A 256 -5.86 -15.29 -22.45
CA SER A 256 -5.82 -16.10 -23.67
C SER A 256 -6.54 -17.46 -23.50
N THR A 257 -6.52 -18.06 -22.31
CA THR A 257 -7.17 -19.36 -22.05
C THR A 257 -8.61 -19.19 -21.55
N ILE A 258 -8.82 -18.34 -20.55
CA ILE A 258 -10.07 -18.18 -19.79
C ILE A 258 -10.59 -16.73 -19.90
N GLY A 259 -10.25 -15.98 -20.94
CA GLY A 259 -10.73 -14.59 -21.10
C GLY A 259 -12.18 -14.49 -21.61
N PRO A 260 -12.86 -13.37 -21.29
CA PRO A 260 -14.20 -13.07 -21.78
C PRO A 260 -14.23 -12.87 -23.31
N ARG A 261 -15.42 -13.03 -23.90
CA ARG A 261 -15.65 -12.79 -25.33
C ARG A 261 -15.44 -11.31 -25.66
N SER A 262 -15.14 -10.98 -26.92
CA SER A 262 -14.95 -9.58 -27.34
C SER A 262 -16.20 -8.75 -27.05
N LEU A 263 -16.04 -7.56 -26.48
CA LEU A 263 -17.15 -6.65 -26.17
C LEU A 263 -17.77 -6.05 -27.45
N HIS A 264 -16.99 -5.99 -28.54
CA HIS A 264 -17.42 -5.50 -29.85
C HIS A 264 -18.07 -6.62 -30.68
N ASP A 265 -19.24 -7.09 -30.25
CA ASP A 265 -20.10 -7.92 -31.12
C ASP A 265 -20.87 -6.98 -32.06
N HIS A 266 -20.23 -6.60 -33.17
CA HIS A 266 -20.88 -5.78 -34.18
C HIS A 266 -21.98 -6.63 -34.83
N LYS A 267 -23.22 -6.48 -34.35
CA LYS A 267 -24.44 -7.02 -34.97
C LYS A 267 -24.31 -6.79 -36.49
N PRO A 268 -24.40 -7.82 -37.34
CA PRO A 268 -24.27 -7.61 -38.78
C PRO A 268 -25.34 -6.62 -39.20
N ARG A 269 -24.93 -5.43 -39.65
CA ARG A 269 -25.79 -4.60 -40.48
C ARG A 269 -26.08 -5.44 -41.71
N ILE A 270 -27.29 -5.97 -41.79
CA ILE A 270 -27.86 -6.56 -43.00
C ILE A 270 -27.79 -5.46 -44.06
N ARG A 271 -26.72 -5.43 -44.85
CA ARG A 271 -26.58 -4.52 -46.00
C ARG A 271 -25.73 -5.14 -47.10
N GLU A 272 -25.83 -6.45 -47.28
CA GLU A 272 -25.22 -7.19 -48.39
C GLU A 272 -26.21 -8.04 -49.19
N THR A 273 -27.50 -8.08 -48.81
CA THR A 273 -28.52 -8.87 -49.55
C THR A 273 -29.29 -8.03 -50.59
N GLU A 274 -29.21 -6.70 -50.55
CA GLU A 274 -29.98 -5.85 -51.50
C GLU A 274 -29.22 -5.57 -52.80
N MET A 275 -27.89 -5.68 -52.83
CA MET A 275 -27.11 -5.39 -54.06
C MET A 275 -27.00 -6.60 -55.01
N THR A 276 -27.21 -7.83 -54.52
CA THR A 276 -27.17 -9.05 -55.35
C THR A 276 -28.53 -9.44 -55.94
N THR A 277 -29.63 -8.85 -55.46
CA THR A 277 -30.97 -9.12 -56.00
C THR A 277 -31.27 -8.26 -57.23
N ILE A 278 -30.65 -7.08 -57.36
CA ILE A 278 -30.84 -6.20 -58.53
C ILE A 278 -30.09 -6.72 -59.77
N THR A 279 -29.04 -7.54 -59.62
CA THR A 279 -28.25 -8.05 -60.76
C THR A 279 -28.71 -9.43 -61.27
N LYS A 280 -29.81 -9.98 -60.72
CA LYS A 280 -30.35 -11.29 -61.12
C LYS A 280 -31.79 -11.21 -61.63
N ASP A 281 -32.17 -10.10 -62.26
CA ASP A 281 -33.40 -10.03 -63.03
C ASP A 281 -33.08 -10.13 -64.53
N PRO A 282 -33.35 -11.25 -65.20
CA PRO A 282 -33.07 -11.42 -66.64
C PRO A 282 -34.07 -10.68 -67.55
N ASP A 283 -35.08 -9.99 -67.01
CA ASP A 283 -36.16 -9.39 -67.80
C ASP A 283 -35.99 -7.88 -68.11
N ALA A 284 -34.86 -7.27 -67.77
CA ALA A 284 -34.57 -5.88 -68.13
C ALA A 284 -33.74 -5.77 -69.42
N GLN A 285 -34.26 -6.28 -70.54
CA GLN A 285 -33.75 -5.94 -71.88
C GLN A 285 -34.72 -5.00 -72.62
N LEU A 286 -34.22 -3.76 -72.82
CA LEU A 286 -34.45 -2.85 -73.96
C LEU A 286 -35.79 -2.06 -74.03
N PRO A 287 -35.82 -0.87 -74.71
CA PRO A 287 -34.86 -0.41 -75.72
C PRO A 287 -34.24 0.98 -75.53
N LEU A 288 -32.99 1.08 -75.99
CA LEU A 288 -32.49 2.26 -76.68
C LEU A 288 -33.30 2.47 -77.96
N ASN A 289 -33.88 3.65 -78.17
CA ASN A 289 -33.91 4.26 -79.49
C ASN A 289 -34.06 5.79 -79.44
N SER A 290 -33.11 6.39 -80.14
CA SER A 290 -32.91 7.78 -80.55
C SER A 290 -34.08 8.44 -81.28
N VAL A 291 -34.30 9.73 -81.00
CA VAL A 291 -34.69 10.80 -81.96
C VAL A 291 -34.13 12.12 -81.39
N GLN A 292 -32.99 12.62 -81.87
CA GLN A 292 -32.81 13.55 -83.00
C GLN A 292 -33.33 14.98 -82.70
N ASN A 293 -32.38 15.87 -82.37
CA ASN A 293 -32.07 17.16 -83.00
C ASN A 293 -33.14 18.22 -83.36
N ASP A 294 -32.70 19.49 -83.19
CA ASP A 294 -33.08 20.74 -83.89
C ASP A 294 -34.40 21.41 -83.45
N ASP A 295 -34.55 22.74 -83.26
CA ASP A 295 -33.80 23.95 -83.63
C ASP A 295 -34.33 25.15 -82.81
N LYS A 296 -33.47 26.06 -82.33
CA LYS A 296 -33.38 27.51 -82.68
C LYS A 296 -32.46 28.31 -81.77
#